data_AF-A0A7V7D4W2-F1
#
_entry.id   AF-A0A7V7D4W2-F1
#
_cell.length_a   1.000
_cell.length_b   1.000
_cell.length_c   1.000
_cell.angle_alpha   90.00
_cell.angle_beta   90.00
_cell.angle_gamma   90.00
#
_symmetry.space_group_name_H-M   'P 1'
#
loop_
_entity.id
_entity.type
_entity.pdbx_description
1 polymer ?
#
loop_
_entity_poly.entity_id
_entity_poly.type
_entity_poly.pdbx_seq_one_letter_code
_entity_poly.pdbx_strand_id
1 'polypeptide(L)'
;MGKREKKRYFISSFVSLVLLCSLILIINSKLVTAGAQDPDFYYYSSGRKYALTLSKEKIAVRFKQGLTIEEQKAVVESEPGLGSFSQRGELPTFRLIILPLLNGATEKYVIQTIRRLNSRAEVEGAFPIFVFPHSEIVTTDEFIVKFAPDVSKAEIDAFNTLNGVEIVRKIEG
;
A
#
# COMPACT_ATOMS: atom_id res chain seq x y z
N MET A 1 -24.02 -91.80 -6.64
CA MET A 1 -23.31 -92.02 -5.35
C MET A 1 -22.49 -90.78 -5.05
N GLY A 2 -22.86 -90.01 -4.01
CA GLY A 2 -22.14 -88.83 -3.47
C GLY A 2 -22.15 -87.58 -4.37
N LYS A 3 -22.18 -86.33 -3.92
CA LYS A 3 -22.15 -85.63 -2.61
C LYS A 3 -22.61 -84.18 -2.95
N ARG A 4 -23.47 -83.54 -2.14
CA ARG A 4 -23.14 -82.34 -1.29
C ARG A 4 -22.24 -81.30 -2.00
N GLU A 5 -22.49 -79.99 -2.05
CA GLU A 5 -23.09 -79.09 -1.05
C GLU A 5 -23.06 -77.61 -1.54
N LYS A 6 -24.05 -76.83 -1.07
CA LYS A 6 -23.99 -75.46 -0.48
C LYS A 6 -23.74 -74.18 -1.31
N LYS A 7 -24.76 -73.32 -1.16
CA LYS A 7 -24.76 -71.90 -0.72
C LYS A 7 -23.73 -70.94 -1.32
N ARG A 8 -24.23 -69.83 -1.90
CA ARG A 8 -23.92 -68.44 -1.49
C ARG A 8 -24.73 -67.43 -2.32
N TYR A 9 -25.91 -67.06 -1.81
CA TYR A 9 -26.54 -65.76 -2.08
C TYR A 9 -26.25 -64.88 -0.87
N PHE A 10 -25.22 -64.02 -0.87
CA PHE A 10 -25.06 -62.97 0.15
C PHE A 10 -23.93 -61.96 -0.15
N ILE A 11 -23.87 -61.32 -1.33
CA ILE A 11 -22.87 -60.24 -1.56
C ILE A 11 -23.46 -58.98 -2.24
N SER A 12 -24.76 -58.92 -2.57
CA SER A 12 -25.28 -57.82 -3.40
C SER A 12 -25.64 -56.52 -2.66
N SER A 13 -25.79 -56.50 -1.33
CA SER A 13 -26.40 -55.33 -0.64
C SER A 13 -25.42 -54.38 0.07
N PHE A 14 -24.11 -54.64 0.05
CA PHE A 14 -23.14 -53.81 0.79
C PHE A 14 -22.45 -52.72 -0.04
N VAL A 15 -22.55 -52.77 -1.36
CA VAL A 15 -21.82 -51.84 -2.25
C VAL A 15 -22.55 -50.49 -2.41
N SER A 16 -23.87 -50.45 -2.23
CA SER A 16 -24.65 -49.23 -2.50
C SER A 16 -24.65 -48.19 -1.38
N LEU A 17 -24.37 -48.57 -0.12
CA LEU A 17 -24.46 -47.66 1.03
C LEU A 17 -23.15 -46.89 1.31
N VAL A 18 -21.99 -47.41 0.89
CA VAL A 18 -20.68 -46.75 1.10
C VAL A 18 -20.45 -45.63 0.09
N LEU A 19 -21.08 -45.70 -1.08
CA LEU A 19 -20.97 -44.68 -2.14
C LEU A 19 -21.79 -43.40 -1.86
N LEU A 20 -22.82 -43.46 -1.01
CA LEU A 20 -23.62 -42.28 -0.68
C LEU A 20 -22.97 -41.42 0.42
N CYS A 21 -22.25 -42.03 1.38
CA CYS A 21 -21.53 -41.27 2.42
C CYS A 21 -20.21 -40.66 1.92
N SER A 22 -19.62 -41.19 0.86
CA SER A 22 -18.42 -40.59 0.25
C SER A 22 -18.74 -39.40 -0.67
N LEU A 23 -20.00 -39.21 -1.07
CA LEU A 23 -20.43 -38.04 -1.85
C LEU A 23 -20.80 -36.82 -0.98
N ILE A 24 -21.17 -37.03 0.28
CA ILE A 24 -21.58 -35.95 1.21
C ILE A 24 -20.37 -35.29 1.92
N LEU A 25 -19.20 -35.93 1.92
CA LEU A 25 -17.98 -35.39 2.55
C LEU A 25 -17.18 -34.41 1.66
N ILE A 26 -17.50 -34.26 0.38
CA ILE A 26 -16.71 -33.41 -0.54
C ILE A 26 -17.24 -31.95 -0.58
N ILE A 27 -18.41 -31.65 -0.02
CA ILE A 27 -19.05 -30.33 -0.22
C ILE A 27 -18.60 -29.27 0.82
N ASN A 28 -17.96 -29.63 1.94
CA ASN A 28 -17.80 -28.70 3.09
C ASN A 28 -16.37 -28.24 3.45
N SER A 29 -15.38 -28.34 2.55
CA SER A 29 -14.01 -27.87 2.88
C SER A 29 -13.53 -26.64 2.12
N LYS A 30 -14.34 -26.04 1.25
CA LYS A 30 -14.07 -24.67 0.79
C LYS A 30 -14.76 -23.67 1.71
N LEU A 31 -14.44 -23.73 3.00
CA LEU A 31 -14.37 -22.51 3.80
C LEU A 31 -13.28 -21.69 3.12
N VAL A 32 -13.71 -20.84 2.18
CA VAL A 32 -12.96 -19.67 1.75
C VAL A 32 -12.74 -18.90 3.03
N THR A 33 -11.61 -19.15 3.69
CA THR A 33 -11.04 -18.17 4.60
C THR A 33 -10.96 -16.92 3.73
N ALA A 34 -11.76 -15.91 4.05
CA ALA A 34 -11.58 -14.59 3.49
C ALA A 34 -10.13 -14.24 3.77
N GLY A 35 -9.27 -14.45 2.77
CA GLY A 35 -7.85 -14.16 2.90
C GLY A 35 -7.81 -12.68 3.19
N ALA A 36 -7.30 -12.31 4.36
CA ALA A 36 -6.93 -10.94 4.61
C ALA A 36 -6.03 -10.55 3.45
N GLN A 37 -6.54 -9.69 2.55
CA GLN A 37 -5.72 -9.15 1.47
C GLN A 37 -4.50 -8.54 2.13
N ASP A 38 -3.32 -8.94 1.66
CA ASP A 38 -2.07 -8.33 2.10
C ASP A 38 -2.21 -6.83 1.83
N PRO A 39 -2.02 -5.95 2.83
CA PRO A 39 -2.19 -4.52 2.63
C PRO A 39 -1.34 -4.02 1.47
N ASP A 40 -1.97 -3.25 0.57
CA ASP A 40 -1.31 -2.66 -0.60
C ASP A 40 -0.12 -1.76 -0.21
N PHE A 41 -0.15 -1.21 1.01
CA PHE A 41 0.90 -0.35 1.55
C PHE A 41 1.43 -0.89 2.88
N TYR A 42 2.75 -1.01 2.98
CA TYR A 42 3.43 -1.47 4.18
C TYR A 42 4.84 -0.91 4.28
N TYR A 43 5.41 -0.93 5.49
CA TYR A 43 6.84 -0.72 5.72
C TYR A 43 7.42 -1.83 6.59
N TYR A 44 8.74 -1.98 6.55
CA TYR A 44 9.47 -2.91 7.40
C TYR A 44 10.24 -2.17 8.49
N SER A 45 10.15 -2.67 9.72
CA SER A 45 10.99 -2.23 10.84
C SER A 45 11.34 -3.42 11.71
N SER A 46 12.63 -3.59 12.02
CA SER A 46 13.13 -4.71 12.85
C SER A 46 12.67 -6.09 12.35
N GLY A 47 12.67 -6.30 11.03
CA GLY A 47 12.21 -7.54 10.39
C GLY A 47 10.70 -7.78 10.44
N ARG A 48 9.91 -6.84 10.97
CA ARG A 48 8.44 -6.93 11.02
C ARG A 48 7.82 -6.05 9.95
N LYS A 49 6.76 -6.58 9.31
CA LYS A 49 5.93 -5.87 8.34
C LYS A 49 4.82 -5.13 9.07
N TYR A 50 4.67 -3.85 8.79
CA TYR A 50 3.63 -3.00 9.36
C TYR A 50 2.74 -2.49 8.23
N ALA A 51 1.44 -2.73 8.35
CA ALA A 51 0.45 -2.21 7.40
C ALA A 51 0.33 -0.69 7.54
N LEU A 52 0.18 0.00 6.41
CA LEU A 52 -0.10 1.43 6.36
C LEU A 52 -1.53 1.66 5.86
N THR A 53 -2.26 2.53 6.56
CA THR A 53 -3.61 2.93 6.14
C THR A 53 -3.52 4.21 5.35
N LEU A 54 -3.89 4.15 4.06
CA LEU A 54 -3.91 5.34 3.21
C LEU A 54 -4.98 6.33 3.69
N SER A 55 -4.59 7.60 3.84
CA SER A 55 -5.51 8.69 4.15
C SER A 55 -6.45 8.94 2.98
N LYS A 56 -7.74 9.02 3.29
CA LYS A 56 -8.81 9.36 2.34
C LYS A 56 -9.22 10.83 2.45
N GLU A 57 -8.55 11.58 3.31
CA GLU A 57 -8.91 12.96 3.65
C GLU A 57 -7.92 13.97 3.11
N LYS A 58 -6.69 13.56 2.78
CA LYS A 58 -5.64 14.46 2.31
C LYS A 58 -4.53 13.76 1.55
N ILE A 59 -3.84 14.54 0.74
CA ILE A 59 -2.60 14.20 0.05
C ILE A 59 -1.56 15.29 0.27
N ALA A 60 -0.29 14.99 0.03
CA ALA A 60 0.77 15.99 0.03
C ALA A 60 1.20 16.29 -1.41
N VAL A 61 1.49 17.56 -1.71
CA VAL A 61 1.95 18.02 -3.01
C VAL A 61 3.15 18.94 -2.83
N ARG A 62 4.19 18.73 -3.64
CA ARG A 62 5.32 19.63 -3.84
C ARG A 62 5.17 20.26 -5.21
N PHE A 63 5.02 21.59 -5.27
CA PHE A 63 5.03 22.33 -6.52
C PHE A 63 6.46 22.63 -6.96
N LYS A 64 6.66 22.79 -8.28
CA LYS A 64 7.94 23.28 -8.80
C LYS A 64 8.24 24.67 -8.24
N GLN A 65 9.52 24.96 -8.10
CA GLN A 65 9.97 26.28 -7.65
C GLN A 65 9.57 27.36 -8.66
N GLY A 66 9.31 28.57 -8.16
CA GLY A 66 8.95 29.72 -8.97
C GLY A 66 7.46 29.91 -9.21
N LEU A 67 6.60 28.95 -8.84
CA LEU A 67 5.15 29.13 -8.92
C LEU A 67 4.64 30.08 -7.84
N THR A 68 3.85 31.05 -8.27
CA THR A 68 3.05 31.93 -7.41
C THR A 68 1.96 31.16 -6.67
N ILE A 69 1.44 31.74 -5.58
CA ILE A 69 0.35 31.13 -4.81
C ILE A 69 -0.90 31.01 -5.68
N GLU A 70 -1.13 31.96 -6.57
CA GLU A 70 -2.27 32.00 -7.50
C GLU A 70 -2.17 30.87 -8.53
N GLU A 71 -0.98 30.58 -9.05
CA GLU A 71 -0.76 29.44 -9.97
C GLU A 71 -0.96 28.11 -9.24
N GLN A 72 -0.42 27.96 -8.02
CA GLN A 72 -0.63 26.75 -7.21
C GLN A 72 -2.13 26.55 -6.93
N LYS A 73 -2.83 27.62 -6.56
CA LYS A 73 -4.27 27.62 -6.35
C LYS A 73 -5.02 27.18 -7.61
N ALA A 74 -4.68 27.74 -8.77
CA ALA A 74 -5.31 27.37 -10.04
C ALA A 74 -5.11 25.88 -10.38
N VAL A 75 -3.92 25.33 -10.12
CA VAL A 75 -3.67 23.90 -10.30
C VAL A 75 -4.59 23.07 -9.39
N VAL A 76 -4.67 23.40 -8.11
CA VAL A 76 -5.50 22.67 -7.13
C VAL A 76 -6.98 22.78 -7.44
N GLU A 77 -7.48 23.99 -7.71
CA GLU A 77 -8.90 24.22 -7.99
C GLU A 77 -9.36 23.62 -9.32
N SER A 78 -8.43 23.38 -10.25
CA SER A 78 -8.70 22.65 -11.49
C SER A 78 -8.67 21.13 -11.34
N GLU A 79 -8.21 20.60 -10.21
CA GLU A 79 -8.06 19.16 -10.00
C GLU A 79 -9.33 18.57 -9.37
N PRO A 80 -10.06 17.69 -10.08
CA PRO A 80 -11.26 17.09 -9.53
C PRO A 80 -10.89 16.26 -8.30
N GLY A 81 -11.62 16.47 -7.20
CA GLY A 81 -11.48 15.68 -5.98
C GLY A 81 -10.68 16.31 -4.86
N LEU A 82 -9.99 17.42 -5.14
CA LEU A 82 -9.36 18.20 -4.11
C LEU A 82 -10.39 19.13 -3.47
N GLY A 83 -10.24 19.35 -2.16
CA GLY A 83 -10.95 20.39 -1.44
C GLY A 83 -10.35 21.77 -1.72
N SER A 84 -10.85 22.78 -1.01
CA SER A 84 -10.43 24.17 -1.23
C SER A 84 -8.93 24.35 -0.95
N PHE A 85 -8.23 25.05 -1.84
CA PHE A 85 -6.83 25.45 -1.62
C PHE A 85 -6.67 26.36 -0.38
N SER A 86 -7.74 27.04 0.06
CA SER A 86 -7.72 27.84 1.28
C SER A 86 -7.64 27.01 2.56
N GLN A 87 -7.93 25.71 2.50
CA GLN A 87 -7.87 24.77 3.63
C GLN A 87 -6.57 23.97 3.67
N ARG A 88 -5.58 24.36 2.85
CA ARG A 88 -4.30 23.66 2.78
C ARG A 88 -3.53 23.78 4.10
N GLY A 89 -2.82 22.71 4.46
CA GLY A 89 -1.72 22.78 5.43
C GLY A 89 -0.39 22.99 4.70
N GLU A 90 0.63 23.46 5.42
CA GLU A 90 1.97 23.64 4.86
C GLU A 90 3.00 22.95 5.75
N LEU A 91 3.97 22.27 5.11
CA LEU A 91 5.16 21.69 5.73
C LEU A 91 6.41 22.29 5.06
N PRO A 92 6.84 23.49 5.49
CA PRO A 92 7.87 24.26 4.80
C PRO A 92 9.21 23.54 4.69
N THR A 93 9.59 22.75 5.71
CA THR A 93 10.85 21.99 5.77
C THR A 93 11.06 21.08 4.56
N PHE A 94 9.97 20.58 3.97
CA PHE A 94 9.98 19.67 2.83
C PHE A 94 9.37 20.28 1.55
N ARG A 95 9.03 21.58 1.58
CA ARG A 95 8.28 22.29 0.54
C ARG A 95 6.97 21.58 0.17
N LEU A 96 6.30 20.96 1.15
CA LEU A 96 5.06 20.23 0.93
C LEU A 96 3.85 21.08 1.33
N ILE A 97 2.80 20.97 0.53
CA ILE A 97 1.47 21.48 0.80
C ILE A 97 0.54 20.28 1.01
N ILE A 98 -0.19 20.29 2.12
CA ILE A 98 -1.17 19.26 2.45
C ILE A 98 -2.52 19.73 1.95
N LEU A 99 -3.08 19.01 0.97
CA LEU A 99 -4.34 19.35 0.33
C LEU A 99 -5.43 18.41 0.81
N PRO A 100 -6.58 18.93 1.27
CA PRO A 100 -7.71 18.09 1.61
C PRO A 100 -8.28 17.44 0.35
N LEU A 101 -8.85 16.25 0.52
CA LEU A 101 -9.69 15.57 -0.47
C LEU A 101 -11.16 15.86 -0.15
N LEU A 102 -12.02 15.75 -1.16
CA LEU A 102 -13.46 15.79 -0.93
C LEU A 102 -13.92 14.58 -0.12
N ASN A 103 -14.95 14.78 0.71
CA ASN A 103 -15.51 13.74 1.57
C ASN A 103 -15.92 12.49 0.77
N GLY A 104 -15.62 11.31 1.32
CA GLY A 104 -15.98 10.04 0.70
C GLY A 104 -15.01 9.55 -0.38
N ALA A 105 -13.80 10.13 -0.47
CA ALA A 105 -12.78 9.62 -1.39
C ALA A 105 -12.45 8.14 -1.10
N THR A 106 -12.31 7.36 -2.18
CA THR A 106 -11.87 5.96 -2.10
C THR A 106 -10.35 5.87 -2.26
N GLU A 107 -9.72 4.79 -1.81
CA GLU A 107 -8.26 4.60 -1.97
C GLU A 107 -7.82 4.65 -3.42
N LYS A 108 -8.60 3.98 -4.30
CA LYS A 108 -8.40 4.05 -5.75
C LYS A 108 -8.43 5.49 -6.26
N TYR A 109 -9.34 6.32 -5.73
CA TYR A 109 -9.44 7.72 -6.10
C TYR A 109 -8.25 8.55 -5.64
N VAL A 110 -7.77 8.33 -4.42
CA VAL A 110 -6.56 8.98 -3.89
C VAL A 110 -5.36 8.67 -4.79
N ILE A 111 -5.15 7.40 -5.12
CA ILE A 111 -4.06 6.95 -5.99
C ILE A 111 -4.17 7.58 -7.38
N GLN A 112 -5.38 7.62 -7.96
CA GLN A 112 -5.60 8.25 -9.26
C GLN A 112 -5.33 9.76 -9.23
N THR A 113 -5.71 10.45 -8.15
CA THR A 113 -5.47 11.88 -7.97
C THR A 113 -3.98 12.19 -7.86
N ILE A 114 -3.25 11.39 -7.07
CA ILE A 114 -1.78 11.47 -7.00
C ILE A 114 -1.15 11.28 -8.39
N ARG A 115 -1.60 10.28 -9.16
CA ARG A 115 -1.07 10.06 -10.52
C ARG A 115 -1.34 11.24 -11.46
N ARG A 116 -2.53 11.83 -11.42
CA ARG A 116 -2.87 12.99 -12.25
C ARG A 116 -2.02 14.21 -11.88
N LEU A 117 -1.86 14.49 -10.60
CA LEU A 117 -0.99 15.56 -10.12
C LEU A 117 0.45 15.34 -10.55
N ASN A 118 0.99 14.12 -10.40
CA ASN A 118 2.34 13.78 -10.86
C ASN A 118 2.54 13.88 -12.37
N SER A 119 1.47 13.94 -13.16
CA SER A 119 1.54 14.16 -14.62
C SER A 119 1.49 15.64 -15.02
N ARG A 120 1.25 16.55 -14.07
CA ARG A 120 1.17 17.99 -14.33
C ARG A 120 2.56 18.61 -14.40
N ALA A 121 2.73 19.60 -15.28
CA ALA A 121 4.02 20.26 -15.49
C ALA A 121 4.41 21.15 -14.30
N GLU A 122 3.44 21.59 -13.51
CA GLU A 122 3.55 22.48 -12.35
C GLU A 122 3.93 21.76 -11.05
N VAL A 123 3.74 20.44 -11.01
CA VAL A 123 3.92 19.61 -9.82
C VAL A 123 5.30 18.94 -9.89
N GLU A 124 6.10 19.11 -8.84
CA GLU A 124 7.39 18.40 -8.65
C GLU A 124 7.12 16.98 -8.17
N GLY A 125 6.15 16.81 -7.27
CA GLY A 125 5.67 15.49 -6.83
C GLY A 125 4.40 15.57 -5.99
N ALA A 126 3.60 14.52 -6.01
CA ALA A 126 2.43 14.30 -5.18
C ALA A 126 2.58 12.95 -4.47
N PHE A 127 2.25 12.94 -3.18
CA PHE A 127 2.60 11.87 -2.26
C PHE A 127 1.37 11.43 -1.44
N PRO A 128 1.24 10.12 -1.17
CA PRO A 128 0.24 9.62 -0.25
C PRO A 128 0.54 10.06 1.18
N ILE A 129 -0.52 10.29 1.95
CA ILE A 129 -0.45 10.46 3.40
C ILE A 129 -1.01 9.19 4.01
N PHE A 130 -0.30 8.62 4.97
CA PHE A 130 -0.74 7.45 5.71
C PHE A 130 -1.13 7.84 7.13
N VAL A 131 -2.22 7.24 7.61
CA VAL A 131 -2.69 7.40 8.99
C VAL A 131 -1.97 6.41 9.88
N PHE A 132 -1.45 6.90 11.00
CA PHE A 132 -0.85 6.14 12.08
C PHE A 132 -1.59 6.51 13.39
N PRO A 133 -1.66 5.65 14.43
CA PRO A 133 -2.57 5.85 15.57
C PRO A 133 -2.60 7.25 16.21
N HIS A 134 -1.49 7.99 16.18
CA HIS A 134 -1.40 9.35 16.73
C HIS A 134 -0.70 10.35 15.80
N SER A 135 -0.49 9.99 14.54
CA SER A 135 0.26 10.82 13.61
C SER A 135 -0.10 10.51 12.16
N GLU A 136 0.40 11.35 11.28
CA GLU A 136 0.34 11.10 9.85
C GLU A 136 1.75 11.07 9.29
N ILE A 137 1.92 10.23 8.28
CA ILE A 137 3.20 9.99 7.67
C ILE A 137 3.07 10.30 6.19
N VAL A 138 3.92 11.20 5.70
CA VAL A 138 4.09 11.44 4.27
C VAL A 138 5.34 10.71 3.83
N THR A 139 5.24 9.89 2.77
CA THR A 139 6.42 9.24 2.20
C THR A 139 6.92 10.07 1.04
N THR A 140 8.12 10.64 1.21
CA THR A 140 8.83 11.40 0.17
C THR A 140 9.87 10.55 -0.53
N ASP A 141 10.44 11.08 -1.60
CA ASP A 141 11.65 10.59 -2.26
C ASP A 141 12.94 10.87 -1.45
N GLU A 142 12.85 11.73 -0.44
CA GLU A 142 13.93 12.03 0.50
C GLU A 142 13.78 11.24 1.81
N PHE A 143 14.90 10.79 2.37
CA PHE A 143 14.97 10.18 3.69
C PHE A 143 16.28 10.58 4.41
N ILE A 144 16.28 10.47 5.73
CA ILE A 144 17.44 10.82 6.57
C ILE A 144 18.10 9.52 7.02
N VAL A 145 19.41 9.44 6.82
CA VAL A 145 20.25 8.37 7.35
C VAL A 145 21.39 8.95 8.17
N LYS A 146 21.84 8.21 9.18
CA LYS A 146 23.04 8.49 9.94
C LYS A 146 24.02 7.34 9.72
N PHE A 147 25.18 7.65 9.16
CA PHE A 147 26.28 6.71 9.04
C PHE A 147 27.09 6.69 10.34
N ALA A 148 27.74 5.54 10.61
CA ALA A 148 28.68 5.44 11.73
C ALA A 148 29.89 6.37 11.49
N PRO A 149 30.52 6.91 12.56
CA PRO A 149 31.53 7.96 12.43
C PRO A 149 32.82 7.52 11.73
N ASP A 150 33.05 6.21 11.65
CA ASP A 150 34.18 5.56 10.99
C ASP A 150 33.96 5.30 9.50
N VAL A 151 32.73 5.44 9.00
CA VAL A 151 32.42 5.26 7.57
C VAL A 151 32.91 6.47 6.78
N SER A 152 33.82 6.23 5.84
CA SER A 152 34.37 7.29 5.01
C SER A 152 33.33 7.80 4.00
N LYS A 153 33.51 9.05 3.55
CA LYS A 153 32.67 9.63 2.47
C LYS A 153 32.68 8.75 1.21
N ALA A 154 33.83 8.15 0.86
CA ALA A 154 33.94 7.31 -0.32
C ALA A 154 33.07 6.04 -0.21
N GLU A 155 33.01 5.43 0.97
CA GLU A 155 32.13 4.28 1.23
C GLU A 155 30.66 4.67 1.18
N ILE A 156 30.30 5.84 1.73
CA ILE A 156 28.94 6.39 1.66
C ILE A 156 28.54 6.63 0.19
N ASP A 157 29.40 7.27 -0.59
CA ASP A 157 29.14 7.58 -2.00
C ASP A 157 29.00 6.28 -2.83
N ALA A 158 29.84 5.28 -2.58
CA ALA A 158 29.75 3.97 -3.23
C ALA A 158 28.45 3.24 -2.86
N PHE A 159 28.07 3.24 -1.58
CA PHE A 159 26.81 2.65 -1.11
C PHE A 159 25.59 3.36 -1.74
N ASN A 160 25.58 4.68 -1.76
CA ASN A 160 24.49 5.46 -2.35
C ASN A 160 24.36 5.21 -3.86
N THR A 161 25.48 5.22 -4.58
CA THR A 161 25.52 4.91 -6.01
C THR A 161 24.98 3.51 -6.31
N LEU A 162 25.39 2.51 -5.52
CA LEU A 162 24.93 1.13 -5.66
C LEU A 162 23.40 1.01 -5.47
N ASN A 163 22.81 1.86 -4.63
CA ASN A 163 21.38 1.84 -4.31
C ASN A 163 20.57 2.88 -5.12
N GLY A 164 21.19 3.61 -6.04
CA GLY A 164 20.50 4.62 -6.86
C GLY A 164 19.96 5.81 -6.07
N VAL A 165 20.60 6.17 -4.96
CA VAL A 165 20.25 7.33 -4.14
C VAL A 165 21.39 8.36 -4.15
N GLU A 166 21.07 9.62 -3.86
CA GLU A 166 22.05 10.70 -3.79
C GLU A 166 21.90 11.54 -2.52
N ILE A 167 22.98 12.22 -2.12
CA ILE A 167 22.95 13.14 -0.98
C ILE A 167 22.46 14.50 -1.46
N VAL A 168 21.19 14.81 -1.19
CA VAL A 168 20.62 16.12 -1.51
C VAL A 168 20.98 17.21 -0.49
N ARG A 169 21.25 16.83 0.76
CA ARG A 169 21.58 17.75 1.86
C ARG A 169 22.30 17.03 2.99
N LYS A 170 23.29 17.68 3.59
CA LYS A 170 23.89 17.25 4.86
C LYS A 170 23.20 17.94 6.03
N ILE A 171 22.94 17.20 7.09
CA ILE A 171 22.42 17.72 8.36
C ILE A 171 23.58 17.65 9.35
N GLU A 172 24.05 18.80 9.81
CA GLU A 172 25.00 18.86 10.92
C GLU A 172 24.23 18.58 12.22
N GLY A 173 24.76 17.64 13.02
CA GLY A 173 24.14 17.19 14.27
C GLY A 173 25.05 17.39 15.45
#